data_AF-A0A4Y2HBE8-F1
#
_entry.id   AF-A0A4Y2HBE8-F1
#
_cell.length_a   1.000
_cell.length_b   1.000
_cell.length_c   1.000
_cell.angle_alpha   90.00
_cell.angle_beta   90.00
_cell.angle_gamma   90.00
#
_symmetry.space_group_name_H-M   'P 1'
#
loop_
_entity.id
_entity.type
_entity.pdbx_description
1 polymer ?
#
loop_
_entity_poly.entity_id
_entity_poly.type
_entity_poly.pdbx_seq_one_letter_code
_entity_poly.pdbx_strand_id
1 'polypeptide(L)'
;MRDKNVPISGPFVIEEALLFAKTLGYDEFRGNNGWLEKFKRRHGIMAEVISGESKDVDDNDSENWITETMSKILKDYKPESIFNADETALFFNVFLERH
;
A
#
# COMPACT_ATOMS: atom_id res chain seq x y z
N MET A 1 -4.53 5.64 14.07
CA MET A 1 -3.34 6.29 13.47
C MET A 1 -3.10 5.82 12.02
N ARG A 2 -4.12 5.82 11.15
CA ARG A 2 -3.99 5.61 9.69
C ARG A 2 -4.75 6.71 8.92
N ASP A 3 -4.80 7.92 9.47
CA ASP A 3 -5.49 9.07 8.86
C ASP A 3 -4.64 9.86 7.86
N LYS A 4 -3.44 9.38 7.53
CA LYS A 4 -2.51 10.09 6.66
C LYS A 4 -1.81 9.05 5.81
N ASN A 5 -1.90 9.18 4.49
CA ASN A 5 -1.13 8.44 3.47
C ASN A 5 0.39 8.68 3.61
N VAL A 6 0.92 8.53 4.82
CA VAL A 6 2.34 8.66 5.09
C VAL A 6 2.96 7.35 4.65
N PRO A 7 3.87 7.36 3.66
CA PRO A 7 4.59 6.17 3.27
C PRO A 7 5.33 5.62 4.49
N ILE A 8 4.99 4.40 4.88
CA ILE A 8 5.60 3.74 6.02
C ILE A 8 7.07 3.50 5.68
N SER A 9 7.95 4.22 6.37
CA SER A 9 9.39 4.15 6.11
C SER A 9 9.97 2.82 6.60
N GLY A 10 11.03 2.34 5.93
CA GLY A 10 11.75 1.14 6.35
C GLY A 10 12.24 1.18 7.81
N PRO A 11 12.82 2.30 8.29
CA PRO A 11 13.19 2.46 9.69
C PRO A 11 12.02 2.29 10.67
N PHE A 12 10.84 2.83 10.34
CA PHE A 12 9.66 2.68 11.19
C PHE A 12 9.23 1.21 11.34
N VAL A 13 9.24 0.45 10.24
CA VAL A 13 8.94 -1.00 10.29
C VAL A 13 9.94 -1.76 11.16
N ILE A 14 11.21 -1.37 11.12
CA ILE A 14 12.26 -1.98 11.94
C ILE A 14 12.04 -1.66 13.43
N GLU A 15 11.71 -0.42 13.77
CA GLU A 15 11.43 -0.01 15.16
C GLU A 15 10.23 -0.75 15.76
N GLU A 16 9.12 -0.81 15.02
CA GLU A 16 7.94 -1.57 15.45
C GLU A 16 8.26 -3.06 15.62
N ALA A 17 8.99 -3.66 14.68
CA ALA A 17 9.39 -5.06 14.79
C ALA A 17 10.27 -5.35 16.01
N LEU A 18 11.17 -4.43 16.38
CA LEU A 18 11.98 -4.52 17.60
C LEU A 18 11.12 -4.43 18.85
N LEU A 19 10.12 -3.55 18.87
CA LEU A 19 9.17 -3.41 19.98
C LEU A 19 8.35 -4.70 20.18
N PHE A 20 7.84 -5.28 19.09
CA PHE A 20 7.13 -6.55 19.12
C PHE A 20 8.03 -7.69 19.61
N ALA A 21 9.25 -7.78 19.08
CA ALA A 21 10.19 -8.81 19.49
C ALA A 21 10.47 -8.75 21.00
N LYS A 22 10.71 -7.55 21.54
CA LYS A 22 10.90 -7.36 22.98
C LYS A 22 9.66 -7.74 23.79
N THR A 23 8.47 -7.34 23.34
CA THR A 23 7.20 -7.66 24.02
C THR A 23 6.94 -9.17 24.04
N LEU A 24 7.40 -9.89 23.01
CA LEU A 24 7.26 -11.34 22.89
C LEU A 24 8.41 -12.14 23.53
N GLY A 25 9.42 -11.47 24.10
CA GLY A 25 10.59 -12.10 24.73
C GLY A 25 11.67 -12.59 23.75
N TYR A 26 11.70 -12.07 22.52
CA TYR A 26 12.74 -12.35 21.53
C TYR A 26 13.87 -11.30 21.60
N ASP A 27 14.63 -11.31 22.69
CA ASP A 27 15.69 -10.31 22.95
C ASP A 27 16.86 -10.38 21.96
N GLU A 28 17.04 -11.50 21.27
CA GLU A 28 18.08 -11.69 20.26
C GLU A 28 17.69 -11.18 18.86
N PHE A 29 16.43 -10.79 18.66
CA PHE A 29 15.97 -10.29 17.37
C PHE A 29 16.66 -8.98 17.01
N ARG A 30 17.22 -8.92 15.79
CA ARG A 30 17.84 -7.72 15.24
C ARG A 30 17.12 -7.32 13.96
N GLY A 31 16.23 -6.35 14.07
CA GLY A 31 15.66 -5.66 12.91
C GLY A 31 16.76 -4.88 12.20
N ASN A 32 17.16 -5.35 11.01
CA ASN A 32 18.12 -4.67 10.14
C ASN A 32 17.58 -4.61 8.71
N ASN A 33 18.24 -3.86 7.84
CA ASN A 33 17.81 -3.69 6.45
C ASN A 33 17.70 -5.03 5.71
N GLY A 34 18.63 -5.96 5.94
CA GLY A 34 18.59 -7.29 5.31
C GLY A 34 17.43 -8.17 5.81
N TRP A 35 17.03 -8.04 7.08
CA TRP A 35 15.81 -8.64 7.61
C TRP A 35 14.58 -8.02 6.95
N LEU A 36 14.51 -6.69 6.86
CA LEU A 36 13.39 -5.96 6.27
C LEU A 36 13.21 -6.35 4.79
N GLU A 37 14.28 -6.44 4.01
CA GLU A 37 14.21 -6.88 2.61
C GLU A 37 13.71 -8.32 2.47
N LYS A 38 14.21 -9.24 3.31
CA LYS A 38 13.73 -10.64 3.32
C LYS A 38 12.27 -10.74 3.74
N PHE A 39 11.86 -9.96 4.73
CA PHE A 39 10.49 -9.87 5.21
C PHE A 39 9.57 -9.37 4.10
N LYS A 40 9.94 -8.26 3.43
CA LYS A 40 9.21 -7.73 2.28
C LYS A 40 9.07 -8.76 1.17
N ARG A 41 10.17 -9.40 0.78
CA ARG A 41 10.16 -10.43 -0.27
C ARG A 41 9.31 -11.65 0.08
N ARG A 42 9.35 -12.11 1.33
CA ARG A 42 8.57 -13.27 1.79
C ARG A 42 7.06 -13.01 1.74
N HIS A 43 6.65 -11.79 2.05
CA HIS A 43 5.24 -11.41 2.15
C HIS A 43 4.73 -10.62 0.94
N GLY A 44 5.53 -10.52 -0.13
CA GLY A 44 5.16 -9.76 -1.33
C GLY A 44 4.92 -8.27 -1.07
N ILE A 45 5.51 -7.71 -0.02
CA ILE A 45 5.40 -6.28 0.30
C ILE A 45 6.34 -5.55 -0.67
N MET A 46 5.81 -5.18 -1.83
CA MET A 46 6.50 -4.24 -2.70
C MET A 46 6.48 -2.88 -2.02
N ALA A 47 7.66 -2.28 -1.87
CA ALA A 47 7.75 -0.85 -1.62
C ALA A 47 7.43 -0.15 -2.94
N GLU A 48 6.18 -0.28 -3.39
CA GLU A 48 5.66 0.73 -4.29
C GLU A 48 5.71 2.01 -3.48
N VAL A 49 6.57 2.93 -3.91
CA VAL A 49 6.27 4.33 -3.70
C VAL A 49 4.83 4.44 -4.19
N ILE A 50 3.90 4.68 -3.27
CA ILE A 50 2.58 5.19 -3.63
C ILE A 50 2.89 6.57 -4.21
N SER A 51 3.39 6.58 -5.44
CA SER A 51 3.44 7.73 -6.32
C SER A 51 2.02 7.83 -6.81
N GLY A 52 1.11 8.12 -5.87
CA GLY A 52 -0.15 8.73 -6.18
C GLY A 52 0.20 10.02 -6.91
N GLU A 53 -0.21 10.07 -8.16
CA GLU A 53 -0.47 11.29 -8.90
C GLU A 53 0.77 11.97 -9.55
N SER A 54 0.68 12.11 -10.88
CA SER A 54 1.09 13.32 -11.60
C SER A 54 2.55 13.49 -12.04
N LYS A 55 3.20 12.51 -12.68
CA LYS A 55 4.47 12.81 -13.39
C LYS A 55 4.66 12.34 -14.83
N ASP A 56 3.81 11.49 -15.39
CA ASP A 56 4.04 10.94 -16.75
C ASP A 56 2.78 10.97 -17.65
N VAL A 57 1.87 11.91 -17.43
CA VAL A 57 0.75 12.13 -18.37
C VAL A 57 0.80 13.59 -18.83
N ASP A 58 0.81 13.80 -20.15
CA ASP A 58 0.66 15.12 -20.75
C ASP A 58 -0.71 15.68 -20.35
N ASP A 59 -0.75 16.88 -19.79
CA ASP A 59 -1.98 17.53 -19.32
C ASP A 59 -3.02 17.63 -20.44
N ASN A 60 -2.57 17.73 -21.69
CA ASN A 60 -3.43 17.77 -22.87
C ASN A 60 -4.11 16.43 -23.20
N ASP A 61 -3.41 15.30 -23.03
CA ASP A 61 -3.97 13.96 -23.28
C ASP A 61 -4.97 13.56 -22.19
N SER A 62 -4.70 13.96 -20.95
CA SER A 62 -5.62 13.73 -19.82
C SER A 62 -6.91 14.55 -19.94
N GLU A 63 -6.83 15.79 -20.40
CA GLU A 63 -8.01 16.64 -20.62
C GLU A 63 -8.91 16.10 -21.75
N ASN A 64 -8.33 15.61 -22.85
CA ASN A 64 -9.07 14.97 -23.93
C ASN A 64 -9.73 13.65 -23.47
N TRP A 65 -9.02 12.85 -22.67
CA TRP A 65 -9.56 11.61 -22.10
C TRP A 65 -10.80 11.86 -21.23
N ILE A 66 -10.74 12.85 -20.34
CA ILE A 66 -11.86 13.22 -19.45
C ILE A 66 -13.04 13.76 -20.27
N THR A 67 -12.78 14.68 -21.18
CA THR A 67 -13.86 15.38 -21.90
C THR A 67 -14.55 14.47 -22.92
N GLU A 68 -13.79 13.76 -23.74
CA GLU A 68 -14.38 12.96 -24.83
C GLU A 68 -14.67 11.52 -24.43
N THR A 69 -13.73 10.85 -23.78
CA THR A 69 -13.83 9.38 -23.60
C THR A 69 -14.63 9.04 -22.35
N MET A 70 -14.32 9.66 -21.21
CA MET A 70 -15.06 9.44 -19.97
C MET A 70 -16.53 9.85 -20.11
N SER A 71 -16.80 11.01 -20.71
CA SER A 71 -18.19 11.47 -20.93
C SER A 71 -19.01 10.56 -21.83
N LYS A 72 -18.38 9.86 -22.80
CA LYS A 72 -19.07 8.87 -23.63
C LYS A 72 -19.40 7.62 -22.83
N ILE A 73 -18.43 7.09 -22.08
CA ILE A 73 -18.61 5.90 -21.24
C ILE A 73 -19.71 6.14 -20.21
N LEU A 74 -19.66 7.27 -19.49
CA LEU A 74 -20.61 7.57 -18.41
C LEU A 74 -22.07 7.75 -18.88
N LYS A 75 -22.32 8.08 -20.15
CA LYS A 75 -23.70 8.18 -20.69
C LYS A 75 -24.43 6.84 -20.68
N ASP A 76 -23.70 5.74 -20.78
CA ASP A 76 -24.28 4.40 -20.85
C ASP A 76 -24.52 3.78 -19.47
N TYR A 77 -24.01 4.41 -18.40
CA TYR A 77 -24.17 3.95 -17.03
C TYR A 77 -25.08 4.89 -16.23
N LYS A 78 -25.91 4.31 -15.37
CA LYS A 78 -26.62 5.09 -14.36
C LYS A 78 -25.63 5.58 -13.30
N PRO A 79 -25.86 6.74 -12.68
CA PRO A 79 -25.01 7.24 -11.59
C PRO A 79 -24.82 6.22 -10.46
N GLU A 80 -25.84 5.40 -10.19
CA GLU A 80 -25.88 4.33 -9.19
C GLU A 80 -24.95 3.15 -9.51
N SER A 81 -24.50 3.03 -10.76
CA SER A 81 -23.63 1.96 -11.25
C SER A 81 -22.16 2.34 -11.31
N ILE A 82 -21.81 3.56 -10.87
CA ILE A 82 -20.44 4.07 -10.88
C ILE A 82 -19.82 3.85 -9.50
N PHE A 83 -18.85 2.94 -9.41
CA PHE A 83 -18.15 2.61 -8.17
C PHE A 83 -16.67 2.98 -8.27
N ASN A 84 -16.13 3.61 -7.22
CA ASN A 84 -14.69 3.80 -7.07
C ASN A 84 -14.07 2.56 -6.42
N ALA A 85 -12.99 2.03 -7.00
CA ALA A 85 -12.26 0.87 -6.49
C ALA A 85 -10.79 1.26 -6.32
N ASP A 86 -10.52 2.11 -5.33
CA ASP A 86 -9.20 2.74 -5.16
C ASP A 86 -8.22 1.92 -4.29
N GLU A 87 -8.72 1.03 -3.42
CA GLU A 87 -7.85 0.23 -2.55
C GLU A 87 -8.41 -1.18 -2.26
N THR A 88 -7.61 -2.21 -2.55
CA THR A 88 -7.77 -3.55 -1.97
C THR A 88 -6.64 -3.82 -0.98
N ALA A 89 -6.89 -3.63 0.32
CA ALA A 89 -5.92 -3.93 1.38
C ALA A 89 -6.03 -5.40 1.85
N LEU A 90 -4.93 -6.16 1.72
CA LEU A 90 -4.79 -7.51 2.29
C LEU A 90 -4.60 -7.41 3.82
N PHE A 91 -5.55 -7.95 4.59
CA PHE A 91 -5.41 -8.16 6.02
C PHE A 91 -4.66 -9.48 6.29
N PHE A 92 -3.49 -9.42 6.92
CA PHE A 92 -2.81 -10.61 7.43
C PHE A 92 -3.27 -10.91 8.86
N ASN A 93 -3.89 -12.08 9.05
CA ASN A 93 -4.15 -12.65 10.37
C ASN A 93 -2.95 -13.51 10.78
N VAL A 94 -2.22 -13.13 11.83
CA VAL A 94 -1.10 -13.92 12.35
C VAL A 94 -1.65 -14.94 13.35
N PHE A 95 -1.98 -16.14 12.87
CA PHE A 95 -2.17 -17.30 13.75
C PHE A 95 -0.83 -18.01 13.90
N LEU A 96 -0.22 -17.91 15.10
CA LEU A 96 0.92 -18.72 15.51
C LEU A 96 0.38 -20.07 15.99
N GLU A 97 0.41 -21.10 15.14
CA GLU A 97 0.35 -22.48 15.63
C GLU A 97 1.75 -22.87 16.15
N ARG A 98 1.85 -22.94 17.48
CA ARG A 98 2.95 -23.60 18.19
C ARG A 98 2.75 -25.11 18.10
N HIS A 99 3.78 -25.83 17.65
CA HIS A 99 4.00 -27.24 17.98
C HIS A 99 5.22 -27.36 18.89
#